data_AF-A0A1G7ZJC5-F1
#
_entry.id   AF-A0A1G7ZJC5-F1
#
_cell.length_a   1.000
_cell.length_b   1.000
_cell.length_c   1.000
_cell.angle_alpha   90.00
_cell.angle_beta   90.00
_cell.angle_gamma   90.00
#
_symmetry.space_group_name_H-M   'P 1'
#
loop_
_entity.id
_entity.type
_entity.pdbx_description
1 polymer ?
#
loop_
_entity_poly.entity_id
_entity_poly.type
_entity_poly.pdbx_seq_one_letter_code
_entity_poly.pdbx_strand_id
1 'polypeptide(L)' 'MMSEKMFIGETTKDGYIIIPPELYGVIGSTFDVYTDEEGRLILRIFQKSQ' A
#
# COMPACT_ATOMS: atom_id res chain seq x y z
N MET A 1 -8.69 10.67 -12.03
CA MET A 1 -7.76 9.59 -12.43
C MET A 1 -7.35 8.87 -11.17
N MET A 2 -7.41 7.53 -11.13
CA MET A 2 -6.76 6.76 -10.07
C MET A 2 -5.25 6.84 -10.30
N SER A 3 -4.50 7.30 -9.30
CA SER A 3 -3.05 7.29 -9.33
C SER A 3 -2.57 5.96 -8.77
N GLU A 4 -2.00 5.11 -9.60
CA GLU A 4 -1.31 3.89 -9.14
C GLU A 4 0.16 4.21 -8.88
N LYS A 5 0.68 3.69 -7.76
CA LYS A 5 2.10 3.77 -7.43
C LYS A 5 2.57 2.40 -6.96
N MET A 6 3.60 1.89 -7.61
CA MET A 6 4.22 0.60 -7.30
C MET A 6 5.56 0.82 -6.60
N PHE A 7 5.86 -0.03 -5.63
CA PHE A 7 7.12 -0.05 -4.90
C PHE A 7 7.46 -1.51 -4.56
N ILE A 8 8.76 -1.84 -4.62
CA ILE A 8 9.28 -3.14 -4.17
C ILE A 8 9.98 -2.90 -2.84
N GLY A 9 9.39 -3.43 -1.77
CA GLY A 9 9.93 -3.37 -0.42
C GLY A 9 10.44 -4.71 0.06
N GLU A 10 11.43 -4.67 0.93
CA GLU A 10 11.86 -5.85 1.68
C GLU A 10 10.93 -6.09 2.87
N THR A 11 10.71 -7.36 3.20
CA THR A 11 10.02 -7.75 4.42
C THR A 11 11.02 -7.85 5.57
N THR A 12 10.63 -7.35 6.74
CA THR A 12 11.39 -7.59 7.96
C THR A 12 11.29 -9.07 8.34
N LYS A 13 12.16 -9.54 9.24
CA LYS A 13 12.09 -10.92 9.78
C LYS A 13 10.74 -11.26 10.42
N ASP A 14 10.05 -10.25 10.96
CA ASP A 14 8.73 -10.39 11.59
C ASP A 14 7.56 -10.25 10.60
N GLY A 15 7.84 -10.14 9.29
CA GLY A 15 6.81 -10.05 8.25
C GLY A 15 6.22 -8.66 8.00
N TYR A 16 6.80 -7.59 8.57
CA TYR A 16 6.39 -6.21 8.26
C TYR A 16 6.96 -5.75 6.92
N ILE A 17 6.22 -4.90 6.22
CA ILE A 17 6.69 -4.16 5.05
C ILE A 17 6.88 -2.70 5.49
N ILE A 18 8.09 -2.17 5.31
CA ILE A 18 8.37 -0.76 5.60
C ILE A 18 7.93 0.06 4.40
N ILE A 19 6.90 0.90 4.60
CA ILE A 19 6.39 1.80 3.57
C ILE A 19 7.28 3.06 3.51
N PRO A 20 7.87 3.39 2.35
CA PRO A 20 8.68 4.59 2.20
C PRO A 20 7.89 5.87 2.53
N PRO A 21 8.49 6.86 3.19
CA PRO A 21 7.78 8.08 3.62
C PRO A 21 7.07 8.84 2.50
N GLU A 22 7.60 8.81 1.28
CA GLU A 22 7.00 9.43 0.09
C GLU A 22 5.69 8.77 -0.36
N LEU A 23 5.32 7.63 0.21
CA LEU A 23 4.03 6.97 0.00
C LEU A 23 3.00 7.32 1.09
N TYR A 24 3.40 7.89 2.22
CA TYR A 24 2.46 8.24 3.30
C TYR A 24 1.41 9.26 2.87
N GLY A 25 1.78 10.20 2.00
CA GLY A 25 0.83 11.17 1.43
C GLY A 25 -0.23 10.53 0.52
N VAL A 26 0.00 9.28 0.08
CA VAL A 26 -0.92 8.52 -0.77
C VAL A 26 -1.73 7.52 0.06
N ILE A 27 -1.07 6.80 0.98
CA ILE A 27 -1.62 5.60 1.64
C ILE A 27 -2.52 5.93 2.85
N GLY A 28 -2.42 7.15 3.42
CA GLY A 28 -3.16 7.50 4.62
C GLY A 28 -2.82 6.61 5.82
N SER A 29 -3.61 6.70 6.90
CA SER A 29 -3.37 5.94 8.14
C SER A 29 -4.05 4.57 8.19
N THR A 30 -5.00 4.31 7.31
CA THR A 30 -5.78 3.07 7.28
C THR A 30 -6.11 2.73 5.84
N PHE A 31 -5.88 1.47 5.48
CA PHE A 31 -6.03 0.93 4.14
C PHE A 31 -6.38 -0.55 4.25
N ASP A 32 -6.98 -1.08 3.20
CA ASP A 32 -7.18 -2.52 3.06
C ASP A 32 -6.01 -3.14 2.31
N VAL A 33 -5.72 -4.40 2.62
CA VAL A 33 -4.68 -5.21 1.97
C VAL A 33 -5.33 -6.40 1.28
N TYR A 34 -5.01 -6.58 0.01
CA TYR A 34 -5.46 -7.72 -0.80
C TYR A 34 -4.27 -8.33 -1.55
N THR A 35 -4.41 -9.58 -1.97
CA THR A 35 -3.46 -10.24 -2.88
C THR A 35 -4.10 -10.41 -4.25
N ASP A 36 -3.38 -10.08 -5.32
CA ASP A 36 -3.86 -10.31 -6.69
C ASP A 36 -3.44 -11.69 -7.23
N GLU A 37 -3.84 -12.00 -8.46
CA GLU A 37 -3.57 -13.27 -9.14
C GLU A 37 -2.09 -13.53 -9.41
N GLU A 38 -1.26 -12.48 -9.42
CA GLU A 38 0.20 -12.55 -9.57
C GLU A 38 0.91 -12.66 -8.21
N GLY A 39 0.17 -12.66 -7.10
CA GLY A 39 0.72 -12.72 -5.75
C GLY A 39 1.21 -11.38 -5.21
N ARG A 40 0.89 -10.26 -5.86
CA ARG A 40 1.25 -8.92 -5.39
C ARG A 40 0.29 -8.46 -4.29
N LEU A 41 0.82 -7.72 -3.32
CA LEU A 41 0.00 -7.05 -2.30
C LEU A 41 -0.52 -5.71 -2.83
N ILE A 42 -1.83 -5.56 -2.83
CA ILE A 42 -2.54 -4.35 -3.24
C ILE A 42 -3.04 -3.63 -1.99
N LEU A 43 -2.59 -2.39 -1.82
CA LEU A 43 -2.96 -1.49 -0.73
C LEU A 43 -4.05 -0.55 -1.25
N ARG A 44 -5.31 -0.73 -0.83
CA ARG A 44 -6.44 0.09 -1.27
C ARG A 44 -6.80 1.14 -0.23
N ILE A 45 -6.74 2.41 -0.64
CA ILE A 45 -7.12 3.55 0.19
C ILE A 45 -8.55 3.99 -0.15
N PHE A 46 -9.38 4.16 0.87
CA PHE A 46 -10.66 4.84 0.72
C PHE A 46 -10.47 6.31 1.06
N GLN A 47 -10.48 7.17 0.04
CA GLN A 47 -10.80 8.56 0.30
C GLN A 47 -12.27 8.60 0.68
N LYS A 48 -12.57 8.82 1.97
CA LYS A 48 -13.90 9.28 2.35
C LYS A 48 -14.12 10.60 1.62
N SER A 49 -14.99 10.59 0.62
CA SER A 49 -15.55 11.82 0.07
C SER A 49 -16.23 12.55 1.23
N GLN A 50 -15.67 13.69 1.64
CA GLN A 50 -16.39 14.68 2.43
C GLN A 50 -17.28 15.48 1.49
#